data_AF-A0A960T872-F1
#
_entry.id   AF-A0A960T872-F1
#
_cell.length_a   1.000
_cell.length_b   1.000
_cell.length_c   1.000
_cell.angle_alpha   90.00
_cell.angle_beta   90.00
_cell.angle_gamma   90.00
#
_symmetry.space_group_name_H-M   'P 1'
#
loop_
_entity.id
_entity.type
_entity.pdbx_description
1 polymer ?
#
loop_
_entity_poly.entity_id
_entity_poly.type
_entity_poly.pdbx_seq_one_letter_code
_entity_poly.pdbx_strand_id
1 'polypeptide(L)'
;MRPLPEVHSTSTIPELVDQSDQIFQEVAAFIREIPLESLNVSGYPEGWSAAKNVRHVANTMSFLSSYLGAPSWLHKLRGQSKSKMPAIEEVRPTNRPPRYDYGTYNAGKPAPEALREELINKLQRAIEKFKKALQRRTEEEMDQRKGAFGGMNLRLFSEFMLKHTVFHLSVVRARILAARNEKVEVG
;
A
#
# COMPACT_ATOMS: atom_id res chain seq x y z
N MET A 1 -10.81 12.23 -10.55
CA MET A 1 -10.38 11.23 -9.54
C MET A 1 -9.08 11.73 -8.96
N ARG A 2 -9.02 11.92 -7.63
CA ARG A 2 -7.88 12.56 -6.95
C ARG A 2 -6.56 11.83 -7.22
N PRO A 3 -5.41 12.51 -7.26
CA PRO A 3 -4.10 11.85 -7.22
C PRO A 3 -3.95 11.08 -5.90
N LEU A 4 -3.02 10.12 -5.88
CA LEU A 4 -2.64 9.40 -4.66
C LEU A 4 -1.35 9.98 -4.10
N PRO A 5 -1.13 9.90 -2.77
CA PRO A 5 0.05 10.44 -2.13
C PRO A 5 1.32 9.73 -2.60
N GLU A 6 2.44 10.42 -2.51
CA GLU A 6 3.76 9.81 -2.69
C GLU A 6 4.33 9.34 -1.34
N VAL A 7 5.26 8.40 -1.40
CA VAL A 7 5.96 7.89 -0.22
C VAL A 7 7.41 8.34 -0.28
N HIS A 8 7.86 8.98 0.79
CA HIS A 8 9.18 9.58 0.89
C HIS A 8 9.99 8.98 2.03
N SER A 9 11.31 9.01 1.89
CA SER A 9 12.20 8.53 2.95
C SER A 9 12.04 9.37 4.21
N THR A 10 11.99 8.69 5.36
CA THR A 10 11.95 9.33 6.67
C THR A 10 13.24 9.07 7.43
N SER A 11 13.51 9.91 8.42
CA SER A 11 14.64 9.76 9.33
C SER A 11 14.22 9.31 10.71
N THR A 12 12.94 9.47 11.07
CA THR A 12 12.44 9.19 12.42
C THR A 12 11.14 8.39 12.41
N ILE A 13 10.85 7.67 13.51
CA ILE A 13 9.58 6.97 13.71
C ILE A 13 8.39 7.94 13.69
N PRO A 14 8.43 9.12 14.36
CA PRO A 14 7.36 10.11 14.26
C PRO A 14 7.03 10.52 12.82
N GLU A 15 8.04 10.86 12.01
CA GLU A 15 7.83 11.20 10.59
C GLU A 15 7.15 10.06 9.82
N LEU A 16 7.53 8.81 10.09
CA LEU A 16 6.92 7.66 9.43
C LEU A 16 5.48 7.42 9.88
N VAL A 17 5.17 7.69 11.14
CA VAL A 17 3.80 7.62 11.68
C VAL A 17 2.93 8.72 11.05
N ASP A 18 3.42 9.95 10.99
CA ASP A 18 2.70 11.08 10.38
C ASP A 18 2.43 10.82 8.89
N GLN A 19 3.44 10.33 8.16
CA GLN A 19 3.29 9.94 6.76
C GLN A 19 2.26 8.80 6.59
N SER A 20 2.22 7.85 7.52
CA SER A 20 1.22 6.77 7.50
C SER A 20 -0.21 7.30 7.66
N ASP A 21 -0.40 8.30 8.52
CA ASP A 21 -1.70 8.93 8.74
C ASP A 21 -2.15 9.73 7.51
N GLN A 22 -1.25 10.52 6.92
CA GLN A 22 -1.54 11.23 5.68
C GLN A 22 -1.91 10.25 4.55
N ILE A 23 -1.11 9.21 4.34
CA ILE A 23 -1.35 8.21 3.30
C ILE A 23 -2.70 7.52 3.52
N PHE A 24 -3.02 7.14 4.76
CA PHE A 24 -4.32 6.54 5.07
C PHE A 24 -5.48 7.45 4.68
N GLN A 25 -5.44 8.72 5.10
CA GLN A 25 -6.51 9.67 4.83
C GLN A 25 -6.75 9.84 3.33
N GLU A 26 -5.70 10.05 2.56
CA GLU A 26 -5.79 10.25 1.11
C GLU A 26 -6.25 8.98 0.39
N VAL A 27 -5.73 7.82 0.78
CA VAL A 27 -6.13 6.53 0.22
C VAL A 27 -7.60 6.21 0.55
N ALA A 28 -8.05 6.44 1.79
CA ALA A 28 -9.43 6.21 2.18
C ALA A 28 -10.37 7.13 1.39
N ALA A 29 -9.98 8.39 1.20
CA ALA A 29 -10.73 9.34 0.38
C ALA A 29 -10.77 8.89 -1.10
N PHE A 30 -9.68 8.37 -1.65
CA PHE A 30 -9.65 7.77 -2.98
C PHE A 30 -10.58 6.54 -3.10
N ILE A 31 -10.57 5.63 -2.12
CA ILE A 31 -11.44 4.44 -2.15
C ILE A 31 -12.92 4.84 -2.22
N ARG A 32 -13.30 5.96 -1.60
CA ARG A 32 -14.67 6.50 -1.70
C ARG A 32 -15.03 7.04 -3.09
N GLU A 33 -14.05 7.45 -3.89
CA GLU A 33 -14.26 7.90 -5.26
C GLU A 33 -14.38 6.75 -6.29
N ILE A 34 -14.05 5.51 -5.89
CA ILE A 34 -14.13 4.35 -6.79
C ILE A 34 -15.60 4.08 -7.14
N PRO A 35 -15.99 4.11 -8.42
CA PRO A 35 -17.37 3.80 -8.82
C PRO A 35 -17.79 2.41 -8.34
N LEU A 36 -19.02 2.28 -7.84
CA LEU A 36 -19.51 1.04 -7.25
C LEU A 36 -19.55 -0.10 -8.27
N GLU A 37 -19.83 0.22 -9.53
CA GLU A 37 -19.84 -0.69 -10.68
C GLU A 37 -18.44 -1.22 -11.04
N SER A 38 -17.37 -0.57 -10.61
CA SER A 38 -15.99 -1.00 -10.84
C SER A 38 -15.40 -1.77 -9.65
N LEU A 39 -16.06 -1.76 -8.49
CA LEU A 39 -15.47 -2.21 -7.23
C LEU A 39 -15.13 -3.72 -7.24
N ASN A 40 -16.03 -4.54 -7.80
CA ASN A 40 -15.91 -6.00 -7.81
C ASN A 40 -15.47 -6.59 -9.15
N VAL A 41 -15.44 -5.81 -10.23
CA VAL A 41 -15.09 -6.29 -11.57
C VAL A 41 -13.59 -6.46 -11.69
N SER A 42 -13.15 -7.57 -12.27
CA SER A 42 -11.74 -7.80 -12.58
C SER A 42 -11.24 -6.78 -13.60
N GLY A 43 -9.97 -6.36 -13.47
CA GLY A 43 -9.37 -5.48 -14.47
C GLY A 43 -9.11 -6.24 -15.77
N TYR A 44 -9.38 -5.62 -16.91
CA TYR A 44 -9.10 -6.15 -18.24
C TYR A 44 -7.76 -5.59 -18.78
N PRO A 45 -6.94 -6.35 -19.52
CA PRO A 45 -7.13 -7.76 -19.88
C PRO A 45 -6.81 -8.73 -18.75
N GLU A 46 -5.86 -8.40 -17.88
CA GLU A 46 -5.47 -9.24 -16.75
C GLU A 46 -5.32 -8.38 -15.50
N GLY A 47 -6.20 -8.59 -14.52
CA GLY A 47 -6.29 -7.63 -13.45
C GLY A 47 -7.15 -8.02 -12.27
N TRP A 48 -6.72 -7.63 -11.08
CA TRP A 48 -7.55 -7.70 -9.89
C TRP A 48 -8.59 -6.59 -9.88
N SER A 49 -9.74 -6.88 -9.28
CA SER A 49 -10.73 -5.85 -8.95
C SER A 49 -10.18 -4.84 -7.96
N ALA A 50 -10.81 -3.67 -7.91
CA ALA A 50 -10.46 -2.64 -6.93
C ALA A 50 -10.57 -3.19 -5.50
N ALA A 51 -11.66 -3.90 -5.18
CA ALA A 51 -11.84 -4.54 -3.87
C ALA A 51 -10.74 -5.54 -3.55
N LYS A 52 -10.29 -6.34 -4.53
CA LYS A 52 -9.21 -7.31 -4.31
C LYS A 52 -7.86 -6.62 -4.06
N ASN A 53 -7.57 -5.51 -4.75
CA ASN A 53 -6.38 -4.70 -4.46
C ASN A 53 -6.42 -4.12 -3.03
N VAL A 54 -7.54 -3.53 -2.61
CA VAL A 54 -7.68 -2.98 -1.25
C VAL A 54 -7.52 -4.08 -0.19
N ARG A 55 -8.14 -5.25 -0.38
CA ARG A 55 -7.97 -6.39 0.54
C ARG A 55 -6.53 -6.88 0.58
N HIS A 56 -5.86 -6.96 -0.57
CA HIS A 56 -4.47 -7.39 -0.66
C HIS A 56 -3.56 -6.47 0.15
N VAL A 57 -3.61 -5.16 -0.08
CA VAL A 57 -2.73 -4.22 0.63
C VAL A 57 -3.02 -4.22 2.14
N ALA A 58 -4.29 -4.26 2.55
CA ALA A 58 -4.64 -4.32 3.96
C ALA A 58 -4.17 -5.63 4.64
N ASN A 59 -4.32 -6.77 3.95
CA ASN A 59 -3.86 -8.06 4.47
C ASN A 59 -2.32 -8.13 4.55
N THR A 60 -1.63 -7.73 3.48
CA THR A 60 -0.17 -7.67 3.44
C THR A 60 0.36 -6.75 4.54
N MET A 61 -0.19 -5.54 4.67
CA MET A 61 0.21 -4.60 5.71
C MET A 61 0.00 -5.18 7.10
N SER A 62 -1.18 -5.76 7.38
CA SER A 62 -1.47 -6.38 8.67
C SER A 62 -0.54 -7.55 8.99
N PHE A 63 -0.25 -8.41 8.00
CA PHE A 63 0.66 -9.53 8.16
C PHE A 63 2.09 -9.08 8.47
N LEU A 64 2.62 -8.14 7.69
CA LEU A 64 3.99 -7.63 7.85
C LEU A 64 4.16 -6.76 9.10
N SER A 65 3.10 -6.10 9.56
CA SER A 65 3.10 -5.41 10.84
C SER A 65 3.33 -6.36 12.02
N SER A 66 2.90 -7.62 11.93
CA SER A 66 3.21 -8.62 12.96
C SER A 66 4.71 -8.89 13.04
N TYR A 67 5.41 -8.91 11.90
CA TYR A 67 6.86 -9.07 11.86
C TYR A 67 7.54 -7.83 12.46
N LEU A 68 7.19 -6.63 12.00
CA LEU A 68 7.75 -5.38 12.51
C LEU A 68 7.59 -5.26 14.04
N GLY A 69 6.40 -5.60 14.55
CA GLY A 69 6.06 -5.56 15.96
C GLY A 69 6.56 -6.75 16.79
N ALA A 70 7.29 -7.70 16.19
CA ALA A 70 7.83 -8.86 16.88
C ALA A 70 8.90 -8.44 17.91
N PRO A 71 9.17 -9.26 18.96
CA PRO A 71 10.17 -8.93 19.97
C PRO A 71 11.57 -8.65 19.39
N SER A 72 12.32 -7.74 20.01
CA SER A 72 13.64 -7.30 19.54
C SER A 72 14.64 -8.45 19.35
N TRP A 73 14.58 -9.49 20.16
CA TRP A 73 15.47 -10.65 20.04
C TRP A 73 15.29 -11.38 18.70
N LEU A 74 14.07 -11.41 18.14
CA LEU A 74 13.82 -12.02 16.82
C LEU A 74 14.53 -11.24 15.72
N HIS A 75 14.47 -9.91 15.78
CA HIS A 75 15.18 -9.02 14.84
C HIS A 75 16.69 -9.13 14.99
N LYS A 76 17.20 -9.29 16.23
CA LYS A 76 18.62 -9.55 16.50
C LYS A 76 19.09 -10.85 15.85
N LEU A 77 18.31 -11.93 15.93
CA LEU A 77 18.65 -13.22 15.32
C LEU A 77 18.75 -13.17 13.78
N ARG A 78 17.99 -12.29 13.12
CA ARG A 78 18.12 -12.09 11.66
C ARG A 78 19.35 -11.27 11.25
N GLY A 79 20.01 -10.63 12.21
CA GLY A 79 21.23 -9.85 12.01
C GLY A 79 20.96 -8.42 11.53
N GLN A 80 22.04 -7.77 11.10
CA GLN A 80 22.04 -6.37 10.68
C GLN A 80 21.76 -6.20 9.19
N SER A 81 21.09 -5.10 8.84
CA SER A 81 20.88 -4.66 7.45
C SER A 81 22.21 -4.34 6.76
N LYS A 82 22.19 -4.11 5.43
CA LYS A 82 23.38 -3.60 4.72
C LYS A 82 23.65 -2.16 5.16
N SER A 83 24.91 -1.75 5.18
CA SER A 83 25.31 -0.41 5.64
C SER A 83 24.82 0.75 4.76
N LYS A 84 24.47 0.48 3.49
CA LYS A 84 23.90 1.48 2.57
C LYS A 84 22.54 1.01 2.08
N MET A 85 21.51 1.73 2.49
CA MET A 85 20.14 1.56 2.01
C MET A 85 19.88 2.58 0.88
N PRO A 86 19.19 2.19 -0.20
CA PRO A 86 18.65 3.15 -1.15
C PRO A 86 17.55 3.98 -0.50
N ALA A 87 17.24 5.13 -1.10
CA ALA A 87 16.05 5.88 -0.72
C ALA A 87 14.79 5.14 -1.18
N ILE A 88 13.66 5.31 -0.47
CA ILE A 88 12.42 4.59 -0.81
C ILE A 88 11.94 4.92 -2.23
N GLU A 89 12.22 6.11 -2.72
CA GLU A 89 11.92 6.62 -4.05
C GLU A 89 12.53 5.72 -5.13
N GLU A 90 13.74 5.21 -4.89
CA GLU A 90 14.49 4.32 -5.79
C GLU A 90 14.04 2.86 -5.73
N VAL A 91 13.33 2.47 -4.66
CA VAL A 91 12.85 1.10 -4.47
C VAL A 91 11.60 0.85 -5.31
N ARG A 92 11.62 -0.22 -6.12
CA ARG A 92 10.43 -0.63 -6.88
C ARG A 92 9.36 -1.19 -5.95
N PRO A 93 8.08 -0.81 -6.09
CA PRO A 93 6.98 -1.28 -5.23
C PRO A 93 6.58 -2.74 -5.47
N THR A 94 7.07 -3.35 -6.57
CA THR A 94 6.82 -4.74 -6.95
C THR A 94 7.97 -5.26 -7.80
N ASN A 95 8.19 -6.58 -7.76
CA ASN A 95 9.13 -7.29 -8.65
C ASN A 95 8.54 -7.59 -10.03
N ARG A 96 7.27 -7.22 -10.28
CA ARG A 96 6.60 -7.50 -11.55
C ARG A 96 7.07 -6.55 -12.65
N PRO A 97 7.16 -7.01 -13.91
CA PRO A 97 7.42 -6.14 -15.05
C PRO A 97 6.26 -5.13 -15.24
N PRO A 98 6.52 -3.89 -15.73
CA PRO A 98 5.50 -2.85 -15.90
C PRO A 98 4.34 -3.21 -16.84
N ARG A 99 4.50 -4.24 -17.68
CA ARG A 99 3.48 -4.74 -18.62
C ARG A 99 2.22 -5.33 -17.96
N TYR A 100 2.06 -5.26 -16.64
CA TYR A 100 0.85 -5.74 -15.96
C TYR A 100 0.05 -4.60 -15.31
N ASP A 101 0.53 -3.37 -15.45
CA ASP A 101 -0.05 -2.18 -14.80
C ASP A 101 -0.96 -1.39 -15.77
N TYR A 102 -1.12 -1.84 -17.02
CA TYR A 102 -2.07 -1.29 -17.98
C TYR A 102 -3.46 -1.95 -17.84
N GLY A 103 -4.45 -1.34 -18.48
CA GLY A 103 -5.79 -1.89 -18.61
C GLY A 103 -6.92 -0.95 -18.18
N THR A 104 -8.11 -1.50 -18.08
CA THR A 104 -9.36 -0.77 -17.79
C THR A 104 -10.25 -1.59 -16.83
N TYR A 105 -11.30 -0.96 -16.31
CA TYR A 105 -12.39 -1.67 -15.63
C TYR A 105 -13.67 -1.54 -16.45
N ASN A 106 -14.23 -2.67 -16.85
CA ASN A 106 -15.58 -2.70 -17.41
C ASN A 106 -16.59 -2.41 -16.30
N ALA A 107 -17.69 -1.72 -16.65
CA ALA A 107 -18.79 -1.52 -15.71
C ALA A 107 -19.50 -2.85 -15.46
N GLY A 108 -19.65 -3.23 -14.18
CA GLY A 108 -20.42 -4.40 -13.76
C GLY A 108 -21.63 -4.02 -12.93
N LYS A 109 -22.19 -5.02 -12.23
CA LYS A 109 -23.24 -4.78 -11.23
C LYS A 109 -22.68 -3.90 -10.10
N PRO A 110 -23.32 -2.78 -9.75
CA PRO A 110 -22.90 -1.94 -8.64
C PRO A 110 -22.76 -2.74 -7.34
N ALA A 111 -21.62 -2.61 -6.68
CA ALA A 111 -21.41 -3.12 -5.34
C ALA A 111 -22.23 -2.31 -4.31
N PRO A 112 -22.58 -2.91 -3.15
CA PRO A 112 -23.21 -2.15 -2.08
C PRO A 112 -22.21 -1.18 -1.44
N GLU A 113 -22.68 0.01 -1.03
CA GLU A 113 -21.88 1.01 -0.31
C GLU A 113 -21.25 0.44 0.98
N ALA A 114 -21.96 -0.46 1.67
CA ALA A 114 -21.44 -1.15 2.85
C ALA A 114 -20.13 -1.91 2.59
N LEU A 115 -19.94 -2.47 1.40
CA LEU A 115 -18.69 -3.15 1.04
C LEU A 115 -17.53 -2.15 0.93
N ARG A 116 -17.75 -0.96 0.37
CA ARG A 116 -16.72 0.09 0.28
C ARG A 116 -16.27 0.51 1.68
N GLU A 117 -17.20 0.77 2.60
CA GLU A 117 -16.86 1.14 3.97
C GLU A 117 -16.21 -0.02 4.74
N GLU A 118 -16.58 -1.28 4.48
CA GLU A 118 -15.86 -2.45 5.02
C GLU A 118 -14.39 -2.46 4.59
N LEU A 119 -14.12 -2.20 3.30
CA LEU A 119 -12.76 -2.15 2.75
C LEU A 119 -11.93 -1.03 3.38
N ILE A 120 -12.52 0.16 3.57
CA ILE A 120 -11.86 1.30 4.24
C ILE A 120 -11.55 0.96 5.70
N ASN A 121 -12.53 0.42 6.43
CA ASN A 121 -12.35 0.01 7.83
C ASN A 121 -11.28 -1.08 7.97
N LYS A 122 -11.22 -2.02 7.02
CA LYS A 122 -10.18 -3.05 7.00
C LYS A 122 -8.79 -2.45 6.81
N LEU A 123 -8.64 -1.48 5.91
CA LEU A 123 -7.38 -0.76 5.72
C LEU A 123 -7.01 0.06 6.96
N GLN A 124 -7.97 0.73 7.59
CA GLN A 124 -7.77 1.49 8.82
C GLN A 124 -7.22 0.59 9.95
N ARG A 125 -7.81 -0.59 10.14
CA ARG A 125 -7.30 -1.54 11.14
C ARG A 125 -5.87 -2.00 10.83
N ALA A 126 -5.53 -2.15 9.55
CA ALA A 126 -4.19 -2.53 9.13
C ALA A 126 -3.17 -1.41 9.41
N ILE A 127 -3.50 -0.14 9.09
CA ILE A 127 -2.60 0.99 9.33
C ILE A 127 -2.41 1.27 10.83
N GLU A 128 -3.47 1.12 11.62
CA GLU A 128 -3.37 1.26 13.08
C GLU A 128 -2.51 0.16 13.71
N LYS A 129 -2.59 -1.07 13.19
CA LYS A 129 -1.68 -2.15 13.59
C LYS A 129 -0.23 -1.85 13.20
N PHE A 130 -0.02 -1.29 12.01
CA PHE A 130 1.30 -0.89 11.51
C PHE A 130 1.93 0.21 12.38
N LYS A 131 1.19 1.28 12.67
CA LYS A 131 1.63 2.38 13.55
C LYS A 131 1.99 1.87 14.95
N LYS A 132 1.16 1.00 15.54
CA LYS A 132 1.46 0.35 16.83
C LYS A 132 2.73 -0.51 16.78
N ALA A 133 3.03 -1.14 15.63
CA ALA A 133 4.23 -1.92 15.45
C ALA A 133 5.49 -1.02 15.37
N LEU A 134 5.40 0.12 14.68
CA LEU A 134 6.47 1.13 14.62
C LEU A 134 6.84 1.65 16.00
N GLN A 135 5.83 2.00 16.82
CA GLN A 135 6.02 2.54 18.17
C GLN A 135 6.65 1.55 19.17
N ARG A 136 6.79 0.27 18.81
CA ARG A 136 7.49 -0.74 19.62
C ARG A 136 8.98 -0.83 19.32
N ARG A 137 9.48 -0.05 18.37
CA ARG A 137 10.88 -0.06 17.93
C ARG A 137 11.59 1.18 18.45
N THR A 138 12.91 1.09 18.58
CA THR A 138 13.78 2.25 18.72
C THR A 138 14.27 2.70 17.34
N GLU A 139 14.71 3.95 17.21
CA GLU A 139 15.33 4.45 15.97
C GLU A 139 16.53 3.58 15.55
N GLU A 140 17.36 3.18 16.52
CA GLU A 140 18.49 2.28 16.28
C GLU A 140 18.05 0.94 15.67
N GLU A 141 16.97 0.35 16.19
CA GLU A 141 16.44 -0.89 15.61
C GLU A 141 15.91 -0.67 14.19
N MET A 142 15.23 0.44 13.96
CA MET A 142 14.68 0.80 12.66
C MET A 142 15.78 0.88 11.59
N ASP A 143 16.95 1.41 11.94
CA ASP A 143 18.02 1.64 10.97
C ASP A 143 19.00 0.47 10.84
N GLN A 144 19.23 -0.30 11.91
CA GLN A 144 20.23 -1.37 11.91
C GLN A 144 19.67 -2.77 11.65
N ARG A 145 18.40 -3.06 11.99
CA ARG A 145 17.88 -4.44 11.95
C ARG A 145 17.26 -4.75 10.60
N LYS A 146 17.34 -6.01 10.18
CA LYS A 146 16.78 -6.46 8.90
C LYS A 146 15.25 -6.47 8.92
N GLY A 147 14.67 -5.92 7.85
CA GLY A 147 13.29 -6.14 7.45
C GLY A 147 13.00 -7.58 7.06
N ALA A 148 11.72 -7.86 6.78
CA ALA A 148 11.30 -9.23 6.45
C ALA A 148 11.92 -9.73 5.14
N PHE A 149 12.14 -8.82 4.16
CA PHE A 149 12.57 -9.14 2.80
C PHE A 149 13.62 -8.14 2.27
N GLY A 150 14.28 -8.52 1.17
CA GLY A 150 15.07 -7.60 0.34
C GLY A 150 16.38 -7.07 0.93
N GLY A 151 16.76 -7.50 2.13
CA GLY A 151 17.96 -6.97 2.82
C GLY A 151 17.80 -5.53 3.32
N MET A 152 16.58 -4.99 3.28
CA MET A 152 16.22 -3.68 3.79
C MET A 152 16.43 -3.62 5.31
N ASN A 153 16.69 -2.43 5.84
CA ASN A 153 16.48 -2.20 7.27
C ASN A 153 14.98 -2.11 7.60
N LEU A 154 14.62 -2.08 8.88
CA LEU A 154 13.21 -2.02 9.30
C LEU A 154 12.53 -0.71 8.86
N ARG A 155 13.25 0.41 8.76
CA ARG A 155 12.71 1.68 8.25
C ARG A 155 12.32 1.59 6.77
N LEU A 156 13.27 1.27 5.90
CA LEU A 156 13.02 1.13 4.47
C LEU A 156 11.98 0.03 4.18
N PHE A 157 11.98 -1.05 4.97
CA PHE A 157 10.94 -2.06 4.89
C PHE A 157 9.54 -1.51 5.21
N SER A 158 9.44 -0.63 6.20
CA SER A 158 8.19 0.01 6.61
C SER A 158 7.71 1.03 5.58
N GLU A 159 8.61 1.85 5.04
CA GLU A 159 8.33 2.75 3.91
C GLU A 159 7.89 1.97 2.66
N PHE A 160 8.52 0.82 2.39
CA PHE A 160 8.12 -0.07 1.31
C PHE A 160 6.68 -0.57 1.47
N MET A 161 6.23 -0.88 2.68
CA MET A 161 4.83 -1.29 2.93
C MET A 161 3.84 -0.18 2.55
N LEU A 162 4.17 1.09 2.85
CA LEU A 162 3.38 2.24 2.44
C LEU A 162 3.40 2.41 0.92
N LYS A 163 4.59 2.36 0.29
CA LYS A 163 4.75 2.50 -1.16
C LYS A 163 4.01 1.39 -1.92
N HIS A 164 4.06 0.16 -1.42
CA HIS A 164 3.33 -0.98 -1.97
C HIS A 164 1.81 -0.76 -1.91
N THR A 165 1.32 -0.17 -0.81
CA THR A 165 -0.10 0.17 -0.64
C THR A 165 -0.55 1.21 -1.66
N VAL A 166 0.19 2.32 -1.77
CA VAL A 166 -0.07 3.38 -2.75
C VAL A 166 -0.04 2.83 -4.18
N PHE A 167 0.98 2.03 -4.52
CA PHE A 167 1.14 1.46 -5.86
C PHE A 167 -0.07 0.61 -6.30
N HIS A 168 -0.54 -0.30 -5.45
CA HIS A 168 -1.70 -1.13 -5.81
C HIS A 168 -2.97 -0.31 -6.05
N LEU A 169 -3.11 0.82 -5.37
CA LEU A 169 -4.24 1.73 -5.58
C LEU A 169 -4.02 2.69 -6.75
N SER A 170 -2.76 3.00 -7.11
CA SER A 170 -2.46 3.76 -8.32
C SER A 170 -2.79 2.96 -9.57
N VAL A 171 -2.59 1.63 -9.56
CA VAL A 171 -3.08 0.73 -10.62
C VAL A 171 -4.61 0.78 -10.72
N VAL A 172 -5.33 0.76 -9.59
CA VAL A 172 -6.80 0.89 -9.59
C VAL A 172 -7.22 2.23 -10.19
N ARG A 173 -6.58 3.33 -9.76
CA ARG A 173 -6.85 4.68 -10.25
C ARG A 173 -6.63 4.78 -11.76
N ALA A 174 -5.50 4.29 -12.25
CA ALA A 174 -5.15 4.33 -13.68
C ALA A 174 -6.21 3.63 -14.53
N ARG A 175 -6.68 2.45 -14.09
CA ARG A 175 -7.71 1.68 -14.80
C ARG A 175 -9.07 2.36 -14.82
N ILE A 176 -9.45 3.04 -13.73
CA ILE A 176 -10.71 3.81 -13.71
C ILE A 176 -10.62 5.02 -14.63
N LEU A 177 -9.47 5.70 -14.68
CA LEU A 177 -9.25 6.81 -15.60
C LEU A 177 -9.29 6.35 -17.06
N ALA A 178 -8.67 5.21 -17.38
CA ALA A 178 -8.75 4.60 -18.71
C ALA A 178 -10.21 4.32 -19.12
N ALA A 179 -11.00 3.68 -18.23
CA ALA A 179 -12.41 3.40 -18.47
C ALA A 179 -13.27 4.65 -18.71
N ARG A 180 -12.89 5.80 -18.12
CA ARG A 180 -13.58 7.07 -18.34
C ARG A 180 -13.24 7.68 -19.69
N ASN A 181 -11.98 7.61 -20.09
CA ASN A 181 -11.53 8.15 -21.38
C ASN A 181 -12.09 7.34 -22.56
N GLU A 182 -12.16 6.02 -22.44
CA GLU A 182 -12.79 5.14 -23.45
C GLU A 182 -14.27 5.50 -23.69
N LYS A 183 -14.99 5.95 -22.66
CA LYS A 183 -16.40 6.40 -22.80
C LYS A 183 -16.56 7.75 -23.48
N VAL A 184 -15.53 8.61 -23.44
CA VAL A 184 -15.55 9.94 -24.08
C VAL A 184 -15.26 9.84 -25.57
N GLU A 185 -14.47 8.85 -26.01
CA GLU A 185 -14.14 8.67 -27.43
C GLU A 185 -15.23 7.96 -28.25
N VAL A 186 -16.20 7.32 -27.58
CA VAL A 186 -17.27 6.52 -28.21
C VAL A 186 -18.64 7.22 -28.14
N GLY A 187 -18.72 8.39 -27.49
CA GLY A 187 -19.95 9.21 -27.37
C GLY A 187 -19.86 10.49 -28.18
#